data_AF-A0A1E5V638-F1
#
_entry.id   AF-A0A1E5V638-F1
#
_cell.length_a   1.000
_cell.length_b   1.000
_cell.length_c   1.000
_cell.angle_alpha   90.00
_cell.angle_beta   90.00
_cell.angle_gamma   90.00
#
_symmetry.space_group_name_H-M   'P 1'
#
loop_
_entity.id
_entity.type
_entity.pdbx_description
1 polymer ?
#
loop_
_entity_poly.entity_id
_entity_poly.type
_entity_poly.pdbx_seq_one_letter_code
_entity_poly.pdbx_strand_id
1 'polypeptide(L)'
;MASAGDSGGAASRDLVCVTGGSGFIGSWLVRLLLDRGYTVHGTVKNITLYPVAQVDKSFLGSLILLFQNELLEPAVKGTLNVLRTAKDCGVGRVVLMSSQAAMVPNPNWPADKVIDDDSWADVELLKKVQFWYSVSKTLAEKAAWDFAAKEGLRMAVLNPGM
;
A
#
# COMPACT_ATOMS: atom_id res chain seq x y z
N MET A 1 -12.54 -47.06 -35.18
CA MET A 1 -12.83 -46.56 -33.82
C MET A 1 -11.91 -45.39 -33.56
N ALA A 2 -12.44 -44.17 -33.63
CA ALA A 2 -11.69 -42.95 -33.30
C ALA A 2 -11.74 -42.75 -31.78
N SER A 3 -10.59 -42.66 -31.11
CA SER A 3 -10.54 -42.21 -29.71
C SER A 3 -10.50 -40.69 -29.70
N ALA A 4 -11.55 -40.10 -29.12
CA ALA A 4 -11.67 -38.68 -28.88
C ALA A 4 -10.54 -38.18 -27.97
N GLY A 5 -10.03 -36.99 -28.29
CA GLY A 5 -8.99 -36.30 -27.56
C GLY A 5 -9.41 -35.91 -26.16
N ASP A 6 -8.45 -36.01 -25.24
CA ASP A 6 -8.53 -35.43 -23.90
C ASP A 6 -8.38 -33.90 -24.03
N SER A 7 -9.50 -33.20 -23.91
CA SER A 7 -9.52 -31.75 -23.86
C SER A 7 -9.08 -31.31 -22.46
N GLY A 8 -7.77 -31.10 -22.30
CA GLY A 8 -7.19 -30.46 -21.13
C GLY A 8 -7.78 -29.07 -20.93
N GLY A 9 -8.79 -28.97 -20.07
CA GLY A 9 -9.34 -27.71 -19.59
C GLY A 9 -8.24 -26.96 -18.84
N ALA A 10 -7.74 -25.86 -19.43
CA ALA A 10 -6.81 -24.98 -18.76
C ALA A 10 -7.46 -24.49 -17.46
N ALA A 11 -6.95 -24.93 -16.31
CA ALA A 11 -7.34 -24.40 -15.02
C ALA A 11 -7.21 -22.88 -15.09
N SER A 12 -8.32 -22.16 -14.84
CA SER A 12 -8.35 -20.71 -14.78
C SER A 12 -7.29 -20.25 -13.77
N ARG A 13 -6.15 -19.75 -14.27
CA ARG A 13 -5.12 -19.17 -13.42
C ARG A 13 -5.67 -17.88 -12.86
N ASP A 14 -5.89 -17.83 -11.55
CA ASP A 14 -6.34 -16.62 -10.88
C ASP A 14 -5.42 -15.44 -11.25
N LEU A 15 -6.04 -14.34 -11.64
CA LEU A 15 -5.36 -13.11 -12.02
C LEU A 15 -5.20 -12.21 -10.80
N VAL A 16 -3.98 -11.76 -10.55
CA VAL A 16 -3.65 -10.86 -9.44
C VAL A 16 -2.89 -9.63 -9.95
N CYS A 17 -3.19 -8.47 -9.37
CA CYS A 17 -2.47 -7.22 -9.63
C CYS A 17 -1.55 -6.91 -8.44
N VAL A 18 -0.29 -6.57 -8.72
CA VAL A 18 0.69 -6.16 -7.71
C VAL A 18 1.16 -4.75 -8.05
N THR A 19 0.79 -3.77 -7.22
CA THR A 19 1.28 -2.41 -7.40
C THR A 19 2.70 -2.27 -6.85
N GLY A 20 3.59 -1.61 -7.59
CA GLY A 20 4.99 -1.49 -7.21
C GLY A 20 5.75 -2.84 -7.25
N GLY A 21 5.46 -3.68 -8.25
CA GLY A 21 6.02 -5.02 -8.38
C GLY A 21 7.54 -5.09 -8.52
N SER A 22 8.21 -3.97 -8.85
CA SER A 22 9.67 -3.85 -8.88
C SER A 22 10.31 -3.50 -7.54
N GLY A 23 9.52 -3.22 -6.49
CA GLY A 23 10.03 -2.91 -5.15
C GLY A 23 10.56 -4.14 -4.42
N PHE A 24 11.22 -3.93 -3.27
CA PHE A 24 11.80 -5.03 -2.47
C PHE A 24 10.75 -6.10 -2.11
N ILE A 25 9.70 -5.74 -1.36
CA ILE A 25 8.62 -6.67 -1.01
C ILE A 25 7.84 -7.11 -2.26
N GLY A 26 7.61 -6.18 -3.19
CA GLY A 26 6.84 -6.43 -4.42
C GLY A 26 7.46 -7.53 -5.29
N SER A 27 8.77 -7.51 -5.49
CA SER A 27 9.48 -8.48 -6.33
C SER A 27 9.41 -9.90 -5.77
N TRP A 28 9.58 -10.06 -4.45
CA TRP A 28 9.41 -11.34 -3.77
C TRP A 28 7.96 -11.83 -3.82
N LEU A 29 7.00 -10.93 -3.67
CA LEU A 29 5.58 -11.26 -3.81
C LEU A 29 5.24 -11.72 -5.24
N VAL A 30 5.71 -11.01 -6.26
CA VAL A 30 5.54 -11.40 -7.67
C VAL A 30 6.14 -12.77 -7.91
N ARG A 31 7.39 -13.01 -7.46
CA ARG A 31 8.05 -14.31 -7.58
C ARG A 31 7.21 -15.42 -6.95
N LEU A 32 6.77 -15.21 -5.72
CA LEU A 32 5.99 -16.18 -4.95
C LEU A 32 4.65 -16.52 -5.61
N LEU A 33 3.98 -15.52 -6.20
CA LEU A 33 2.71 -15.69 -6.90
C LEU A 33 2.90 -16.46 -8.21
N LEU A 34 3.95 -16.15 -8.97
CA LEU A 34 4.30 -16.87 -10.20
C LEU A 34 4.65 -18.35 -9.90
N ASP A 35 5.44 -18.61 -8.85
CA ASP A 35 5.78 -19.97 -8.44
C ASP A 35 4.55 -20.78 -8.01
N ARG A 36 3.47 -20.11 -7.57
CA ARG A 36 2.16 -20.72 -7.26
C ARG A 36 1.21 -20.82 -8.47
N GLY A 37 1.65 -20.43 -9.67
CA GLY A 37 0.88 -20.56 -10.90
C GLY A 37 -0.15 -19.44 -11.14
N TYR A 38 -0.08 -18.34 -10.40
CA TYR A 38 -0.92 -17.16 -10.66
C TYR A 38 -0.48 -16.42 -11.92
N THR A 39 -1.43 -15.74 -12.58
CA THR A 39 -1.09 -14.72 -13.57
C THR A 39 -0.93 -13.39 -12.84
N VAL A 40 0.22 -12.73 -13.00
CA VAL A 40 0.54 -11.50 -12.25
C VAL A 40 0.66 -10.30 -13.18
N HIS A 41 -0.14 -9.27 -12.92
CA HIS A 41 0.02 -7.93 -13.51
C HIS A 41 0.73 -7.01 -12.53
N GLY A 42 2.02 -6.78 -12.74
CA GLY A 42 2.82 -5.87 -11.91
C GLY A 42 2.80 -4.44 -12.44
N THR A 43 2.50 -3.45 -11.60
CA THR A 43 2.75 -2.05 -11.95
C THR A 43 4.16 -1.65 -11.54
N VAL A 44 4.85 -0.95 -12.43
CA VAL A 44 6.20 -0.42 -12.21
C VAL A 44 6.19 1.08 -12.46
N LYS A 45 7.01 1.84 -11.70
CA LYS A 45 7.23 3.24 -12.02
C LYS A 45 8.14 3.31 -13.25
N ASN A 46 7.72 4.05 -14.28
CA ASN A 46 8.59 4.38 -15.40
C ASN A 46 9.60 5.45 -14.94
N ILE A 47 10.89 5.13 -14.98
CA ILE A 47 11.96 5.96 -14.38
C ILE A 47 12.44 7.09 -15.30
N THR A 48 11.91 7.18 -16.52
CA THR A 48 12.43 8.06 -17.59
C THR A 48 11.96 9.52 -17.51
N LEU A 49 11.19 9.92 -16.49
CA LEU A 49 10.53 11.25 -16.43
C LEU A 49 10.74 12.04 -15.13
N TYR A 50 11.83 11.81 -14.38
CA TYR A 50 12.20 12.74 -13.29
C TYR A 50 13.21 13.78 -13.82
N PRO A 51 12.80 15.01 -14.22
CA PRO A 51 13.73 16.11 -14.14
C PRO A 51 14.11 16.26 -12.67
N VAL A 52 15.41 16.19 -12.38
CA VAL A 52 15.96 16.42 -11.05
C VAL A 52 15.62 17.86 -10.67
N ALA A 53 14.56 18.05 -9.89
CA ALA A 53 14.28 19.35 -9.29
C ALA A 53 15.42 19.66 -8.32
N GLN A 54 16.19 20.70 -8.60
CA GLN A 54 17.23 21.15 -7.68
C GLN A 54 16.57 21.71 -6.41
N VAL A 55 16.92 21.14 -5.27
CA VAL A 55 16.42 21.58 -3.96
C VAL A 55 17.40 22.62 -3.41
N ASP A 56 16.98 23.88 -3.39
CA ASP A 56 17.71 24.98 -2.76
C ASP A 56 17.60 24.90 -1.22
N LYS A 57 18.70 25.20 -0.51
CA LYS A 57 18.87 25.05 0.95
C LYS A 57 18.23 26.17 1.77
N SER A 58 17.59 27.16 1.15
CA SER A 58 17.15 28.40 1.79
C SER A 58 15.77 28.39 2.45
N PHE A 59 15.07 27.25 2.50
CA PHE A 59 13.62 27.27 2.78
C PHE A 59 13.17 26.24 3.83
N LEU A 60 13.33 26.60 5.11
CA LEU A 60 12.80 25.81 6.23
C LEU A 60 11.26 25.72 6.19
N GLY A 61 10.58 26.73 5.61
CA GLY A 61 9.14 26.71 5.36
C GLY A 61 8.70 25.80 4.21
N SER A 62 9.54 25.59 3.20
CA SER A 62 9.20 24.71 2.06
C SER A 62 9.47 23.25 2.38
N LEU A 63 10.26 22.94 3.42
CA LEU A 63 10.51 21.56 3.81
C LEU A 63 9.21 20.86 4.27
N ILE A 64 8.36 21.57 5.03
CA ILE A 64 7.05 21.06 5.46
C ILE A 64 6.11 20.87 4.26
N LEU A 65 6.09 21.84 3.33
CA LEU A 65 5.28 21.75 2.10
C LEU A 65 5.78 20.65 1.16
N LEU A 66 7.10 20.45 1.07
CA LEU A 66 7.72 19.38 0.30
C LEU A 66 7.29 18.02 0.85
N PHE A 67 7.33 17.80 2.17
CA PHE A 67 6.89 16.53 2.75
C PHE A 67 5.38 16.30 2.62
N GLN A 68 4.57 17.36 2.74
CA GLN A 68 3.13 17.26 2.49
C GLN A 68 2.82 16.86 1.05
N ASN A 69 3.47 17.49 0.07
CA ASN A 69 3.22 17.26 -1.35
C ASN A 69 3.91 16.01 -1.90
N GLU A 70 5.08 15.62 -1.38
CA GLU A 70 5.87 14.49 -1.91
C GLU A 70 5.60 13.17 -1.18
N LEU A 71 5.14 13.19 0.09
CA LEU A 71 4.91 11.97 0.87
C LEU A 71 3.46 11.75 1.28
N LEU A 72 2.80 12.77 1.83
CA LEU A 72 1.47 12.60 2.42
C LEU A 72 0.37 12.50 1.37
N GLU A 73 0.23 13.54 0.53
CA GLU A 73 -0.80 13.58 -0.50
C GLU A 73 -0.66 12.41 -1.49
N PRO A 74 0.55 12.08 -2.01
CA PRO A 74 0.71 10.98 -2.93
C PRO A 74 0.39 9.62 -2.29
N ALA A 75 0.69 9.42 -1.01
CA ALA A 75 0.39 8.16 -0.32
C ALA A 75 -1.12 7.95 -0.16
N VAL A 76 -1.85 8.96 0.33
CA VAL A 76 -3.30 8.86 0.53
C VAL A 76 -4.02 8.78 -0.82
N LYS A 77 -3.72 9.71 -1.74
CA LYS A 77 -4.35 9.76 -3.07
C LYS A 77 -4.02 8.51 -3.90
N GLY A 78 -2.77 8.06 -3.86
CA GLY A 78 -2.35 6.83 -4.54
C GLY A 78 -3.10 5.61 -4.02
N THR A 79 -3.27 5.49 -2.71
CA THR A 79 -4.02 4.41 -2.08
C THR A 79 -5.49 4.44 -2.52
N LEU A 80 -6.16 5.59 -2.39
CA LEU A 80 -7.57 5.73 -2.77
C LEU A 80 -7.82 5.50 -4.26
N ASN A 81 -6.89 5.89 -5.13
CA ASN A 81 -6.97 5.62 -6.56
C ASN A 81 -6.95 4.12 -6.84
N VAL A 82 -6.01 3.37 -6.23
CA VAL A 82 -5.93 1.91 -6.39
C VAL A 82 -7.21 1.23 -5.87
N LEU A 83 -7.71 1.64 -4.70
CA LEU A 83 -8.94 1.06 -4.14
C LEU A 83 -10.17 1.34 -5.00
N ARG A 84 -10.28 2.56 -5.54
CA ARG A 84 -11.35 2.94 -6.47
C ARG A 84 -11.29 2.10 -7.73
N THR A 85 -10.12 1.99 -8.37
CA THR A 85 -9.96 1.15 -9.56
C THR A 85 -10.23 -0.32 -9.25
N ALA A 86 -9.78 -0.84 -8.11
CA ALA A 86 -10.05 -2.22 -7.71
C ALA A 86 -11.56 -2.47 -7.57
N LYS A 87 -12.30 -1.53 -6.96
CA LYS A 87 -13.75 -1.59 -6.89
C LYS A 87 -14.41 -1.54 -8.27
N ASP A 88 -14.02 -0.58 -9.11
CA ASP A 88 -14.59 -0.39 -10.45
C ASP A 88 -14.34 -1.61 -11.36
N CYS A 89 -13.22 -2.31 -11.16
CA CYS A 89 -12.90 -3.56 -11.85
C CYS A 89 -13.53 -4.82 -11.21
N GLY A 90 -14.29 -4.69 -10.11
CA GLY A 90 -14.93 -5.83 -9.43
C GLY A 90 -13.95 -6.80 -8.76
N VAL A 91 -12.80 -6.30 -8.27
CA VAL A 91 -11.79 -7.13 -7.60
C VAL A 91 -12.38 -7.74 -6.31
N GLY A 92 -12.26 -9.06 -6.17
CA GLY A 92 -12.87 -9.80 -5.04
C GLY A 92 -12.21 -9.58 -3.67
N ARG A 93 -10.95 -9.15 -3.63
CA ARG A 93 -10.22 -8.79 -2.40
C ARG A 93 -9.04 -7.89 -2.71
N VAL A 94 -8.82 -6.88 -1.88
CA VAL A 94 -7.58 -6.08 -1.86
C VAL A 94 -6.76 -6.42 -0.62
N VAL A 95 -5.44 -6.53 -0.79
CA VAL A 95 -4.47 -6.60 0.32
C VAL A 95 -3.61 -5.35 0.27
N LEU A 96 -3.68 -4.53 1.32
CA LEU A 96 -2.92 -3.29 1.45
C LEU A 96 -1.64 -3.53 2.27
N MET A 97 -0.52 -3.04 1.76
CA MET A 97 0.76 -3.04 2.47
C MET A 97 0.94 -1.75 3.26
N SER A 98 0.64 -1.81 4.56
CA SER A 98 0.88 -0.72 5.50
C SER A 98 2.27 -0.85 6.15
N SER A 99 2.39 -0.58 7.46
CA SER A 99 3.61 -0.67 8.24
C SER A 99 3.27 -0.62 9.73
N GLN A 100 4.15 -1.17 10.57
CA GLN A 100 4.15 -0.92 12.02
C GLN A 100 4.16 0.59 12.34
N ALA A 101 4.69 1.43 11.46
CA ALA A 101 4.67 2.89 11.58
C ALA A 101 3.26 3.52 11.57
N ALA A 102 2.23 2.77 11.15
CA ALA A 102 0.83 3.19 11.28
C ALA A 102 0.24 2.86 12.66
N MET A 103 0.90 1.97 13.41
CA MET A 103 0.44 1.44 14.68
C MET A 103 1.10 2.14 15.89
N VAL A 104 2.35 2.59 15.75
CA VAL A 104 3.13 3.22 16.83
C VAL A 104 3.88 4.47 16.34
N PRO A 105 4.26 5.42 17.21
CA PRO A 105 4.04 5.48 18.66
C PRO A 105 2.69 6.10 19.03
N ASN A 106 2.19 5.75 20.22
CA ASN A 106 1.06 6.43 20.85
C ASN A 106 1.36 6.60 22.35
N PRO A 107 1.62 7.84 22.81
CA PRO A 107 2.05 8.10 24.18
C PRO A 107 0.92 7.96 25.20
N ASN A 108 -0.33 7.82 24.75
CA ASN A 108 -1.50 7.71 25.61
C ASN A 108 -1.74 6.28 26.11
N TRP A 109 -0.95 5.30 25.61
CA TRP A 109 -1.08 3.92 26.05
C TRP A 109 -0.26 3.63 27.31
N PRO A 110 -0.73 2.69 28.16
CA PRO A 110 0.07 2.12 29.23
C PRO A 110 1.39 1.52 28.70
N ALA A 111 2.43 1.52 29.53
CA ALA A 111 3.75 1.02 29.16
C ALA A 111 3.76 -0.49 28.81
N ASP A 112 2.78 -1.25 29.31
CA ASP A 112 2.59 -2.68 29.10
C ASP A 112 1.58 -3.00 27.99
N LYS A 113 1.08 -2.01 27.24
CA LYS A 113 0.16 -2.24 26.12
C LYS A 113 0.84 -3.11 25.06
N VAL A 114 0.29 -4.31 24.85
CA VAL A 114 0.59 -5.16 23.71
C VAL A 114 0.00 -4.53 22.45
N ILE A 115 0.85 -4.34 21.43
CA ILE A 115 0.44 -3.79 20.13
C ILE A 115 -0.30 -4.89 19.34
N ASP A 116 -1.50 -4.55 18.88
CA ASP A 116 -2.44 -5.42 18.17
C ASP A 116 -3.09 -4.69 16.98
N ASP A 117 -3.96 -5.36 16.22
CA ASP A 117 -4.56 -4.83 14.99
C ASP A 117 -5.49 -3.61 15.22
N ASP A 118 -5.87 -3.33 16.48
CA ASP A 118 -6.65 -2.15 16.86
C ASP A 118 -5.76 -0.95 17.27
N SER A 119 -4.44 -1.13 17.26
CA SER A 119 -3.48 -0.13 17.69
C SER A 119 -3.14 0.88 16.57
N TRP A 120 -3.29 2.17 16.87
CA TRP A 120 -3.01 3.28 15.97
C TRP A 120 -1.97 4.27 16.50
N ALA A 121 -1.09 4.73 15.62
CA ALA A 121 -0.13 5.79 15.93
C ALA A 121 -0.83 7.13 16.20
N ASP A 122 -0.23 7.93 17.10
CA ASP A 122 -0.67 9.28 17.41
C ASP A 122 -0.20 10.25 16.31
N VAL A 123 -1.11 10.54 15.39
CA VAL A 123 -0.86 11.41 14.24
C VAL A 123 -0.42 12.81 14.65
N GLU A 124 -0.97 13.36 15.74
CA GLU A 124 -0.67 14.72 16.17
C GLU A 124 0.73 14.81 16.79
N LEU A 125 1.13 13.80 17.58
CA LEU A 125 2.50 13.64 18.00
C LEU A 125 3.44 13.51 16.80
N LEU A 126 3.14 12.61 15.87
CA LEU A 126 3.98 12.34 14.71
C LEU A 126 4.19 13.58 13.83
N LYS A 127 3.17 14.43 13.66
CA LYS A 127 3.28 15.73 12.98
C LYS A 127 4.20 16.69 13.75
N LYS A 128 4.04 16.78 15.08
CA LYS A 128 4.87 17.66 15.94
C LYS A 128 6.34 17.30 15.87
N VAL A 129 6.66 16.00 15.88
CA VAL A 129 8.04 15.50 15.76
C VAL A 129 8.49 15.29 14.31
N GLN A 130 7.68 15.74 13.34
CA GLN A 130 7.98 15.71 11.89
C GLN A 130 8.30 14.32 11.33
N PHE A 131 7.70 13.26 11.87
CA PHE A 131 7.91 11.90 11.39
C PHE A 131 6.95 11.56 10.23
N TRP A 132 7.14 12.25 9.11
CA TRP A 132 6.18 12.32 8.00
C TRP A 132 5.88 10.97 7.31
N TYR A 133 6.83 10.02 7.33
CA TYR A 133 6.58 8.67 6.84
C TYR A 133 5.51 7.94 7.67
N SER A 134 5.61 8.01 8.99
CA SER A 134 4.62 7.40 9.89
C SER A 134 3.27 8.10 9.76
N VAL A 135 3.26 9.44 9.63
CA VAL A 135 2.03 10.19 9.35
C VAL A 135 1.40 9.71 8.03
N SER A 136 2.18 9.58 6.96
CA SER A 136 1.64 9.18 5.65
C SER A 136 1.09 7.76 5.65
N LYS A 137 1.79 6.81 6.30
CA LYS A 137 1.29 5.44 6.48
C LYS A 137 0.01 5.39 7.30
N THR A 138 -0.03 6.09 8.43
CA THR A 138 -1.21 6.14 9.30
C THR A 138 -2.43 6.72 8.57
N LEU A 139 -2.27 7.85 7.88
CA LEU A 139 -3.37 8.50 7.18
C LEU A 139 -3.83 7.71 5.95
N ALA A 140 -2.90 7.11 5.19
CA ALA A 140 -3.26 6.29 4.04
C ALA A 140 -4.04 5.03 4.45
N GLU A 141 -3.64 4.38 5.55
CA GLU A 141 -4.34 3.20 6.06
C GLU A 141 -5.73 3.55 6.61
N LYS A 142 -5.86 4.62 7.41
CA LYS A 142 -7.18 5.08 7.89
C LYS A 142 -8.13 5.40 6.73
N ALA A 143 -7.64 6.15 5.74
CA ALA A 143 -8.42 6.47 4.53
C ALA A 143 -8.81 5.21 3.74
N ALA A 144 -7.95 4.19 3.70
CA ALA A 144 -8.25 2.92 3.05
C ALA A 144 -9.36 2.16 3.77
N TRP A 145 -9.31 2.09 5.10
CA TRP A 145 -10.38 1.45 5.90
C TRP A 145 -11.71 2.17 5.76
N ASP A 146 -11.70 3.51 5.83
CA ASP A 146 -12.91 4.32 5.64
C ASP A 146 -13.53 4.08 4.25
N PHE A 147 -12.70 4.06 3.20
CA PHE A 147 -13.15 3.75 1.84
C PHE A 147 -13.73 2.34 1.74
N ALA A 148 -13.01 1.35 2.28
CA ALA A 148 -13.43 -0.05 2.19
C ALA A 148 -14.77 -0.30 2.91
N ALA A 149 -14.95 0.28 4.10
CA ALA A 149 -16.19 0.20 4.86
C ALA A 149 -17.35 0.86 4.12
N LYS A 150 -17.13 2.05 3.55
CA LYS A 150 -18.15 2.78 2.81
C LYS A 150 -18.59 2.08 1.53
N GLU A 151 -17.62 1.53 0.79
CA GLU A 151 -17.85 1.00 -0.55
C GLU A 151 -18.09 -0.53 -0.57
N GLY A 152 -18.06 -1.19 0.59
CA GLY A 152 -18.23 -2.64 0.71
C GLY A 152 -17.07 -3.45 0.12
N LEU A 153 -15.87 -2.87 0.03
CA LEU A 153 -14.71 -3.51 -0.56
C LEU A 153 -14.05 -4.46 0.46
N ARG A 154 -13.91 -5.73 0.11
CA ARG A 154 -13.21 -6.71 0.95
C ARG A 154 -11.72 -6.39 0.99
N MET A 155 -11.23 -5.97 2.15
CA MET A 155 -9.83 -5.58 2.35
C MET A 155 -9.16 -6.35 3.49
N ALA A 156 -7.85 -6.57 3.37
CA ALA A 156 -6.96 -6.95 4.46
C ALA A 156 -5.73 -6.04 4.44
N VAL A 157 -5.12 -5.81 5.60
CA VAL A 157 -3.93 -4.96 5.74
C VAL A 157 -2.80 -5.77 6.38
N LEU A 158 -1.57 -5.51 5.97
CA LEU A 158 -0.35 -6.04 6.59
C LEU A 158 0.50 -4.89 7.12
N ASN A 159 0.96 -4.99 8.36
CA ASN A 159 1.75 -3.97 9.04
C ASN A 159 3.15 -4.48 9.40
N PRO A 160 4.07 -4.62 8.41
CA PRO A 160 5.43 -5.09 8.68
C PRO A 160 6.22 -4.09 9.54
N GLY A 161 7.01 -4.63 10.47
CA GLY A 161 8.09 -3.93 11.19
C GLY A 161 9.46 -4.08 10.50
N MET A 162 10.51 -3.57 11.14
CA MET A 162 11.92 -3.80 10.75
C MET A 162 12.62 -4.72 11.75
#